data_AF-C6BNQ1-F1
#
_entry.id   AF-C6BNQ1-F1
#
_cell.length_a   1.000
_cell.length_b   1.000
_cell.length_c   1.000
_cell.angle_alpha   90.00
_cell.angle_beta   90.00
_cell.angle_gamma   90.00
#
_symmetry.space_group_name_H-M   'P 1'
#
loop_
_entity.id
_entity.type
_entity.pdbx_description
1 polymer ?
#
loop_
_entity_poly.entity_id
_entity_poly.type
_entity_poly.pdbx_seq_one_letter_code
_entity_poly.pdbx_strand_id
1 'polypeptide(L)'
;MEMIARVTIRGAKKWVGNLDGKQLDTGTIFTDVELRGEDSWGVCTQALKCHDSKVVESIRHNPFPFIAEISMIETSNGKDKGDMKVVTSIKPLQRVAEGDGKKGA
;
A
#
# COMPACT_ATOMS: atom_id res chain seq x y z
N MET A 1 -4.65 -0.26 -16.45
CA MET A 1 -5.63 0.75 -15.98
C MET A 1 -5.09 1.36 -14.70
N GLU A 2 -5.27 2.66 -14.50
CA GLU A 2 -4.89 3.33 -13.24
C GLU A 2 -6.09 3.24 -12.28
N MET A 3 -5.89 2.58 -11.14
CA MET A 3 -6.89 2.45 -10.08
C MET A 3 -6.47 3.31 -8.91
N ILE A 4 -7.38 4.15 -8.43
CA ILE A 4 -7.18 4.97 -7.23
C ILE A 4 -7.97 4.32 -6.10
N ALA A 5 -7.30 4.01 -4.98
CA ALA A 5 -7.94 3.40 -3.81
C ALA A 5 -7.57 4.17 -2.54
N ARG A 6 -8.56 4.44 -1.69
CA ARG A 6 -8.34 5.00 -0.36
C ARG A 6 -8.13 3.87 0.64
N VAL A 7 -6.97 3.83 1.27
CA VAL A 7 -6.56 2.74 2.18
C VAL A 7 -5.87 3.30 3.42
N THR A 8 -5.91 2.53 4.51
CA THR A 8 -5.14 2.83 5.71
C THR A 8 -3.78 2.17 5.61
N ILE A 9 -2.70 2.97 5.56
CA ILE A 9 -1.33 2.47 5.56
C ILE A 9 -0.89 2.28 7.00
N ARG A 10 -0.60 1.02 7.36
CA ARG A 10 -0.11 0.61 8.69
C ARG A 10 1.41 0.62 8.77
N GLY A 11 2.08 0.42 7.64
CA GLY A 11 3.52 0.42 7.58
C GLY A 11 4.04 0.40 6.16
N ALA A 12 5.34 0.60 6.02
CA ALA A 12 6.03 0.51 4.74
C ALA A 12 7.44 -0.03 4.92
N LYS A 13 7.94 -0.75 3.93
CA LYS A 13 9.27 -1.30 3.84
C LYS A 13 9.87 -0.88 2.51
N LYS A 14 11.07 -0.32 2.53
CA LYS A 14 11.89 -0.16 1.33
C LYS A 14 13.05 -1.14 1.37
N TRP A 15 13.40 -1.67 0.21
CA TRP A 15 14.62 -2.42 0.01
C TRP A 15 15.31 -1.89 -1.24
N VAL A 16 16.56 -1.48 -1.06
CA VAL A 16 17.43 -1.01 -2.12
C VAL A 16 18.69 -1.85 -2.00
N GLY A 17 18.96 -2.66 -3.01
CA GLY A 17 20.09 -3.58 -2.99
C GLY A 17 20.49 -3.99 -4.39
N ASN A 18 21.74 -4.40 -4.54
CA ASN A 18 22.23 -4.92 -5.81
C ASN A 18 22.20 -6.45 -5.72
N LEU A 19 21.37 -7.09 -6.55
CA LEU A 19 21.33 -8.55 -6.66
C LEU A 19 21.81 -8.91 -8.06
N ASP A 20 22.92 -9.67 -8.15
CA ASP A 20 23.42 -10.20 -9.43
C ASP A 20 23.73 -9.11 -10.48
N GLY A 21 24.28 -7.97 -10.04
CA GLY A 21 24.63 -6.84 -10.91
C GLY A 21 23.43 -5.98 -11.38
N LYS A 22 22.20 -6.30 -10.94
CA LYS A 22 21.01 -5.48 -11.15
C LYS A 22 20.66 -4.73 -9.87
N GLN A 23 20.68 -3.39 -9.97
CA GLN A 23 20.19 -2.52 -8.92
C GLN A 23 18.67 -2.71 -8.80
N LEU A 24 18.25 -3.36 -7.72
CA LEU A 24 16.85 -3.59 -7.42
C LEU A 24 16.42 -2.57 -6.38
N ASP A 25 15.45 -1.77 -6.79
CA ASP A 25 14.76 -0.82 -5.96
C ASP A 25 13.33 -1.34 -5.78
N THR A 26 12.94 -1.65 -4.55
CA THR A 26 11.62 -2.21 -4.27
C THR A 26 11.04 -1.55 -3.03
N GLY A 27 9.88 -0.93 -3.20
CA GLY A 27 9.04 -0.52 -2.08
C GLY A 27 7.92 -1.52 -1.86
N THR A 28 7.53 -1.72 -0.61
CA THR A 28 6.32 -2.45 -0.22
C THR A 28 5.58 -1.66 0.86
N ILE A 29 4.29 -1.46 0.70
CA ILE A 29 3.42 -0.89 1.74
C ILE A 29 2.48 -1.95 2.30
N PHE A 30 2.09 -1.77 3.55
CA PHE A 30 1.15 -2.62 4.27
C PHE A 30 -0.12 -1.83 4.50
N THR A 31 -1.19 -2.26 3.86
CA THR A 31 -2.47 -1.55 3.85
C THR A 31 -3.57 -2.42 4.42
N ASP A 32 -4.47 -1.84 5.21
CA ASP A 32 -5.66 -2.55 5.67
C ASP A 32 -6.69 -2.64 4.54
N VAL A 33 -7.19 -3.85 4.31
CA VAL A 33 -8.21 -4.17 3.31
C VAL A 33 -9.35 -4.87 4.03
N GLU A 34 -10.58 -4.44 3.78
CA GLU A 34 -11.76 -5.10 4.33
C GLU A 34 -11.92 -6.50 3.74
N LEU A 35 -12.10 -7.50 4.60
CA LEU A 35 -12.38 -8.85 4.16
C LEU A 35 -13.81 -8.92 3.62
N ARG A 36 -13.98 -9.45 2.41
CA ARG A 36 -15.29 -9.68 1.80
C ARG A 36 -15.66 -11.16 1.92
N GLY A 37 -16.74 -11.44 2.64
CA GLY A 37 -17.33 -12.77 2.81
C GLY A 37 -18.41 -12.73 3.88
N GLU A 38 -19.47 -13.53 3.75
CA GLU A 38 -20.56 -13.60 4.74
C GLU A 38 -20.05 -14.01 6.14
N ASP A 39 -18.96 -14.78 6.21
CA ASP A 39 -18.30 -15.22 7.45
C ASP A 39 -17.03 -14.43 7.81
N SER A 40 -16.83 -13.25 7.24
CA SER A 40 -15.60 -12.46 7.44
C SER A 40 -15.85 -11.21 8.25
N TRP A 41 -15.10 -11.04 9.35
CA TRP A 41 -15.16 -9.85 10.21
C TRP A 41 -13.79 -9.17 10.31
N GLY A 42 -13.78 -7.84 10.18
CA GLY A 42 -12.60 -7.01 10.38
C GLY A 42 -11.82 -6.69 9.10
N VAL A 43 -10.53 -6.39 9.27
CA VAL A 43 -9.61 -5.98 8.20
C VAL A 43 -8.40 -6.90 8.16
N CYS A 44 -7.88 -7.17 6.96
CA CYS A 44 -6.63 -7.86 6.77
C CYS A 44 -5.56 -6.89 6.27
N THR A 45 -4.33 -7.05 6.73
CA THR A 45 -3.21 -6.26 6.22
C THR A 45 -2.65 -6.92 4.97
N GLN A 46 -2.76 -6.25 3.83
CA GLN A 46 -2.24 -6.70 2.54
C GLN A 46 -0.95 -5.98 2.19
N ALA A 47 0.04 -6.72 1.69
CA ALA A 47 1.29 -6.17 1.20
C ALA A 47 1.14 -5.78 -0.28
N LEU A 48 1.29 -4.49 -0.60
CA LEU A 48 1.28 -3.97 -1.95
C LEU A 48 2.68 -3.52 -2.34
N LYS A 49 3.16 -3.96 -3.51
CA LYS A 49 4.46 -3.54 -4.03
C LYS A 49 4.35 -2.18 -4.69
N CYS A 50 5.32 -1.33 -4.45
CA CYS A 50 5.46 -0.02 -5.09
C CYS A 50 6.37 -0.12 -6.30
N HIS A 51 6.15 0.79 -7.25
CA HIS A 51 6.99 0.93 -8.43
C HIS A 51 8.42 1.33 -8.05
N ASP A 52 8.54 2.23 -7.08
CA ASP A 52 9.81 2.75 -6.56
C ASP A 52 9.81 2.82 -5.03
N SER A 53 11.00 2.70 -4.46
CA SER A 53 11.29 2.98 -3.05
C SER A 53 11.07 4.45 -2.69
N LYS A 54 11.15 5.36 -3.66
CA LYS A 54 10.84 6.79 -3.49
C LYS A 54 9.42 7.02 -2.98
N VAL A 55 8.47 6.19 -3.44
CA VAL A 55 7.07 6.26 -3.01
C VAL A 55 6.93 5.89 -1.53
N VAL A 56 7.76 4.96 -1.04
CA VAL A 56 7.84 4.61 0.39
C VAL A 56 8.57 5.69 1.19
N GLU A 57 9.60 6.30 0.59
CA GLU A 57 10.36 7.38 1.24
C GLU A 57 9.52 8.64 1.43
N SER A 58 8.64 8.96 0.47
CA SER A 58 7.73 10.11 0.55
C SER A 58 6.73 9.99 1.70
N ILE A 59 6.47 8.79 2.22
CA ILE A 59 5.56 8.59 3.35
C ILE A 59 6.28 8.28 4.67
N ARG A 60 7.60 8.08 4.65
CA ARG A 60 8.40 7.69 5.83
C ARG A 60 8.31 8.71 6.97
N HIS A 61 8.16 9.98 6.66
CA HIS A 61 8.06 11.05 7.64
C HIS A 61 6.67 11.15 8.30
N ASN A 62 5.67 10.45 7.76
CA ASN A 62 4.33 10.47 8.32
C ASN A 62 4.22 9.49 9.50
N PRO A 63 3.56 9.89 10.59
CA PRO A 63 3.26 8.99 11.69
C PRO A 63 2.25 7.93 11.23
N PHE A 64 2.65 6.66 11.28
CA PHE A 64 1.78 5.52 11.02
C PHE A 64 0.92 5.22 12.27
N PRO A 65 -0.34 4.74 12.10
CA PRO A 65 -1.05 4.56 10.84
C PRO A 65 -1.68 5.86 10.29
N PHE A 66 -1.82 5.95 8.97
CA PHE A 66 -2.52 7.08 8.33
C PHE A 66 -3.34 6.61 7.12
N ILE A 67 -4.38 7.38 6.79
CA ILE A 67 -5.20 7.16 5.61
C ILE A 67 -4.55 7.85 4.43
N ALA A 68 -4.38 7.09 3.35
CA ALA A 68 -3.79 7.58 2.12
C ALA A 68 -4.61 7.15 0.91
N GLU A 69 -4.55 7.95 -0.12
CA GLU A 69 -4.99 7.56 -1.45
C GLU A 69 -3.81 6.98 -2.21
N ILE A 70 -3.93 5.73 -2.67
CA ILE A 70 -2.91 5.05 -3.45
C ILE A 70 -3.36 4.93 -4.90
N SER A 71 -2.47 5.28 -5.81
CA SER A 71 -2.62 5.01 -7.24
C SER A 71 -1.90 3.71 -7.56
N MET A 72 -2.61 2.77 -8.16
CA MET A 72 -2.12 1.46 -8.55
C MET A 72 -2.27 1.28 -10.06
N ILE A 73 -1.24 0.75 -10.70
CA ILE A 73 -1.31 0.28 -12.07
C ILE A 73 -1.30 -1.24 -12.04
N GLU A 74 -2.34 -1.84 -12.61
CA GLU A 74 -2.34 -3.27 -12.91
C GLU A 74 -1.58 -3.48 -14.22
N THR A 75 -0.43 -4.15 -14.11
CA THR A 75 0.37 -4.55 -15.27
C THR A 75 0.22 -6.04 -15.44
N SER A 76 -0.34 -6.47 -16.56
CA SER A 76 -0.42 -7.87 -16.95
C SER A 76 0.68 -8.18 -17.96
N ASN A 77 1.45 -9.25 -17.74
CA ASN A 77 2.42 -9.72 -18.73
C ASN A 77 1.82 -10.77 -19.69
N GLY A 78 0.50 -10.96 -19.69
CA GLY A 78 -0.19 -11.92 -20.56
C GLY A 78 0.02 -13.40 -20.21
N LYS A 79 0.69 -13.73 -19.08
CA LYS A 79 0.74 -15.08 -18.51
C LYS A 79 -0.24 -15.23 -17.36
N ASP A 80 -0.72 -16.46 -17.16
CA ASP A 80 -1.50 -16.85 -15.98
C ASP A 80 -0.73 -16.48 -14.70
N LYS A 81 -1.33 -15.65 -13.82
CA LYS A 81 -0.71 -15.01 -12.63
C LYS A 81 0.37 -13.95 -12.90
N GLY A 82 0.38 -13.38 -14.11
CA GLY A 82 1.26 -12.28 -14.49
C GLY A 82 0.80 -10.90 -14.02
N ASP A 83 -0.42 -10.81 -13.50
CA ASP A 83 -1.04 -9.54 -13.08
C ASP A 83 -0.42 -9.05 -11.78
N MET A 84 0.42 -8.02 -11.91
CA MET A 84 1.09 -7.40 -10.79
C MET A 84 0.49 -6.02 -10.56
N LYS A 85 -0.13 -5.84 -9.39
CA LYS A 85 -0.61 -4.53 -8.93
C LYS A 85 0.58 -3.78 -8.34
N VAL A 86 0.95 -2.69 -8.98
CA VAL A 86 2.09 -1.87 -8.59
C VAL A 86 1.61 -0.48 -8.19
N VAL A 87 1.91 -0.07 -6.95
CA VAL A 87 1.58 1.27 -6.43
C VAL A 87 2.54 2.28 -7.04
N THR A 88 2.01 3.24 -7.80
CA THR A 88 2.79 4.30 -8.45
C THR A 88 2.86 5.57 -7.62
N SER A 89 1.83 5.85 -6.83
CA SER A 89 1.80 7.06 -6.01
C SER A 89 1.00 6.85 -4.73
N ILE A 90 1.39 7.57 -3.68
CA ILE A 90 0.71 7.58 -2.38
C ILE A 90 0.53 9.04 -1.97
N LYS A 91 -0.72 9.45 -1.81
CA LYS A 91 -1.09 10.77 -1.29
C LYS A 91 -1.64 10.60 0.13
N PRO A 92 -0.89 10.96 1.18
CA PRO A 92 -1.44 10.96 2.54
C PRO A 92 -2.58 11.98 2.62
N LEU A 93 -3.76 11.54 3.06
CA LEU A 93 -4.94 12.40 3.20
C LEU A 93 -5.11 12.86 4.64
N GLN A 94 -5.09 11.91 5.58
CA GLN A 94 -5.42 12.18 6.97
C GLN A 94 -4.64 11.25 7.88
N ARG A 95 -3.99 11.82 8.90
CA ARG A 95 -3.42 11.02 9.99
C ARG A 95 -4.55 10.34 10.74
N VAL A 96 -4.45 9.03 10.97
CA VAL A 96 -5.33 8.37 11.94
C VAL A 96 -4.77 8.74 13.31
N ALA A 97 -5.36 9.75 13.95
CA ALA A 97 -5.13 9.93 15.37
C ALA A 97 -5.65 8.67 16.07
N GLU A 98 -4.80 7.98 16.82
CA GLU A 98 -5.24 6.98 17.79
C GLU A 98 -6.21 7.70 18.76
N GLY A 99 -7.51 7.59 18.49
CA GLY A 99 -8.51 8.41 19.15
C GLY A 99 -9.91 8.33 18.58
N ASP A 100 -10.11 7.93 17.31
CA ASP A 100 -11.47 7.71 16.77
C ASP A 100 -11.89 6.24 16.90
N GLY A 101 -11.82 5.77 18.14
CA GLY A 101 -12.75 4.73 18.56
C GLY A 101 -14.13 5.36 18.55
N LYS A 102 -14.97 4.96 17.58
CA LYS A 102 -16.44 5.08 17.59
C LYS A 102 -16.96 5.85 18.81
N LYS A 103 -17.08 7.17 18.71
CA LYS A 103 -17.96 7.94 19.58
C LYS A 103 -19.06 8.55 18.73
N GLY A 104 -20.18 7.83 18.73
CA GLY A 104 -21.54 8.38 18.77
C GLY A 104 -22.06 9.08 17.52
N ALA A 105 -23.07 8.47 16.90
CA ALA A 105 -24.46 8.87 17.12
C ALA A 105 -25.38 7.68 16.83
#